data_AF-A0A836F209-F1
#
_entry.id   AF-A0A836F209-F1
#
_cell.length_a   1.000
_cell.length_b   1.000
_cell.length_c   1.000
_cell.angle_alpha   90.00
_cell.angle_beta   90.00
_cell.angle_gamma   90.00
#
_symmetry.space_group_name_H-M   'P 1'
#
loop_
_entity.id
_entity.type
_entity.pdbx_description
1 polymer ?
#
loop_
_entity_poly.entity_id
_entity_poly.type
_entity_poly.pdbx_seq_one_letter_code
_entity_poly.pdbx_strand_id
1 'polypeptide(L)'
;MDRNRLIFAYLAMFLLFMAFKKATPEIDKTSSNITPNIVESDIDTSKIKSDRLQRKIYDIFRDIDDREEDDNIQSLIKREKNNREPKIWDQWGNWSTCSVTCGIGKIMRWRHCIGGRCSLGEKKAQLKTCTSAAC
;
A
#
# COMPACT_ATOMS: atom_id res chain seq x y z
N MET A 1 49.60 -9.39 -4.20
CA MET A 1 48.26 -8.77 -4.05
C MET A 1 48.39 -7.68 -3.01
N ASP A 2 48.55 -6.44 -3.48
CA ASP A 2 49.01 -5.32 -2.65
C ASP A 2 47.94 -4.91 -1.64
N ARG A 3 48.20 -5.13 -0.35
CA ARG A 3 47.36 -4.65 0.76
C ARG A 3 47.02 -3.16 0.62
N ASN A 4 47.94 -2.38 0.06
CA ASN A 4 47.73 -0.97 -0.21
C ASN A 4 46.58 -0.74 -1.20
N ARG A 5 46.47 -1.55 -2.27
CA ARG A 5 45.35 -1.43 -3.24
C ARG A 5 44.00 -1.73 -2.60
N LEU A 6 43.96 -2.68 -1.66
CA LEU A 6 42.75 -3.01 -0.92
C LEU A 6 42.33 -1.85 0.00
N ILE A 7 43.29 -1.25 0.72
CA ILE A 7 43.06 -0.09 1.58
C ILE A 7 42.57 1.12 0.76
N PHE A 8 43.16 1.39 -0.40
CA PHE A 8 42.70 2.45 -1.30
C PHE A 8 41.28 2.20 -1.81
N ALA A 9 40.92 0.96 -2.13
CA ALA A 9 39.56 0.61 -2.53
C ALA A 9 38.55 0.80 -1.39
N TYR A 10 38.88 0.39 -0.17
CA TYR A 10 38.03 0.60 1.00
C TYR A 10 37.86 2.08 1.35
N LEU A 11 38.94 2.87 1.27
CA LEU A 11 38.87 4.32 1.44
C LEU A 11 38.02 4.98 0.35
N ALA A 12 38.18 4.59 -0.92
CA ALA A 12 37.36 5.09 -2.01
C ALA A 12 35.88 4.77 -1.82
N MET A 13 35.54 3.54 -1.43
CA MET A 13 34.16 3.12 -1.13
C MET A 13 33.58 3.84 0.09
N PHE A 14 34.39 4.07 1.12
CA PHE A 14 33.99 4.83 2.30
C PHE A 14 33.73 6.31 1.96
N LEU A 15 34.60 6.93 1.16
CA LEU A 15 34.40 8.30 0.67
C LEU A 15 33.17 8.40 -0.24
N LEU A 16 32.92 7.38 -1.08
CA LEU A 16 31.71 7.28 -1.89
C LEU A 16 30.45 7.20 -1.01
N PHE A 17 30.46 6.34 0.02
CA PHE A 17 29.37 6.19 0.99
C PHE A 17 29.12 7.47 1.78
N MET A 18 30.18 8.18 2.18
CA MET A 18 30.07 9.47 2.87
C MET A 18 29.57 10.59 1.93
N ALA A 19 29.90 10.54 0.64
CA ALA A 19 29.31 11.43 -0.38
C ALA A 19 27.80 11.15 -0.56
N PHE A 20 27.38 9.89 -0.56
CA PHE A 20 25.95 9.52 -0.63
C PHE A 20 25.16 9.89 0.64
N LYS A 21 25.79 9.89 1.82
CA LYS A 21 25.15 10.40 3.06
C LYS A 21 24.91 11.91 3.07
N LYS A 22 25.48 12.68 2.14
CA LYS A 22 25.32 14.14 2.04
C LYS A 22 24.17 14.58 1.12
N ALA A 23 23.31 13.65 0.69
CA ALA A 23 22.11 13.94 -0.08
C ALA A 23 20.87 13.26 0.53
N THR A 24 20.56 13.60 1.79
CA THR A 24 19.16 13.56 2.25
C THR A 24 18.57 14.93 1.97
N PRO A 25 17.63 15.09 1.01
CA PRO A 25 16.80 16.28 1.02
C PRO A 25 16.06 16.32 2.36
N GLU A 26 16.30 17.41 3.08
CA GLU A 26 15.52 17.83 4.23
C GLU A 26 14.07 18.00 3.74
N ILE A 27 13.23 17.00 4.00
CA ILE A 27 11.78 17.20 3.90
C ILE A 27 11.43 18.05 5.11
N ASP A 28 11.58 19.35 4.92
CA ASP A 28 11.11 20.39 5.81
C ASP A 28 9.61 20.16 6.01
N LYS A 29 9.27 19.66 7.18
CA LYS A 29 7.88 19.57 7.66
C LYS A 29 7.49 20.97 8.13
N THR A 30 7.37 21.90 7.19
CA THR A 30 6.72 23.18 7.41
C THR A 30 5.42 23.18 6.62
N SER A 31 4.39 22.72 7.33
CA SER A 31 2.97 23.01 7.18
C SER A 31 2.61 24.14 6.19
N SER A 32 2.31 23.77 4.94
CA SER A 32 1.23 24.41 4.19
C SER A 32 0.00 23.51 4.29
N ASN A 33 -0.75 23.68 5.38
CA ASN A 33 -2.13 23.21 5.44
C ASN A 33 -2.92 24.01 4.39
N ILE A 34 -3.05 23.47 3.19
CA ILE A 34 -4.17 23.81 2.31
C ILE A 34 -5.05 22.58 2.23
N THR A 35 -5.71 22.30 3.35
CA THR A 35 -7.13 21.97 3.26
C THR A 35 -7.83 23.16 2.62
N PRO A 36 -8.59 23.01 1.53
CA PRO A 36 -9.72 23.90 1.35
C PRO A 36 -10.75 23.47 2.41
N ASN A 37 -10.62 23.99 3.64
CA ASN A 37 -11.78 24.15 4.49
C ASN A 37 -12.56 25.34 3.92
N ILE A 38 -13.27 25.09 2.82
CA ILE A 38 -14.58 25.71 2.63
C ILE A 38 -15.50 24.61 3.11
N VAL A 39 -15.74 24.59 4.42
CA VAL A 39 -17.04 24.96 4.98
C VAL A 39 -18.12 24.17 4.25
N GLU A 40 -18.67 23.19 4.95
CA GLU A 40 -20.07 22.85 4.72
C GLU A 40 -20.89 24.13 4.92
N SER A 41 -21.09 24.84 3.82
CA SER A 41 -22.06 25.91 3.63
C SER A 41 -22.37 25.93 2.14
N ASP A 42 -23.34 25.10 1.76
CA ASP A 42 -24.35 25.43 0.76
C ASP A 42 -23.84 26.19 -0.49
N ILE A 43 -22.92 25.59 -1.26
CA ILE A 43 -22.92 25.89 -2.70
C ILE A 43 -23.93 24.95 -3.32
N ASP A 44 -25.16 25.42 -3.27
CA ASP A 44 -26.31 24.83 -3.92
C ASP A 44 -26.04 24.70 -5.43
N THR A 45 -25.54 23.53 -5.85
CA THR A 45 -25.40 23.17 -7.26
C THR A 45 -26.74 23.05 -7.98
N SER A 46 -27.88 23.36 -7.33
CA SER A 46 -29.19 23.42 -7.98
C SER A 46 -29.35 24.56 -9.01
N LYS A 47 -28.34 25.43 -9.19
CA LYS A 47 -28.47 26.65 -10.00
C LYS A 47 -27.72 26.70 -11.34
N ILE A 48 -27.11 25.62 -11.81
CA ILE A 48 -26.83 25.48 -13.26
C ILE A 48 -27.98 24.69 -13.87
N LYS A 49 -29.14 25.37 -13.94
CA LYS A 49 -30.30 24.89 -14.66
C LYS A 49 -30.05 25.03 -16.16
N SER A 50 -30.05 23.88 -16.83
CA SER A 50 -30.55 23.71 -18.18
C SER A 50 -29.77 24.40 -19.31
N ASP A 51 -28.74 23.72 -19.81
CA ASP A 51 -28.42 23.80 -21.23
C ASP A 51 -28.68 22.47 -21.93
N ARG A 52 -29.47 22.52 -23.00
CA ARG A 52 -29.77 21.38 -23.89
C ARG A 52 -28.47 20.75 -24.46
N LEU A 53 -27.37 21.51 -24.42
CA LEU A 53 -26.03 21.12 -24.82
C LEU A 53 -25.35 20.19 -23.81
N GLN A 54 -25.50 20.40 -22.49
CA GLN A 54 -24.87 19.54 -21.47
C GLN A 54 -25.42 18.11 -21.49
N ARG A 55 -26.72 17.94 -21.78
CA ARG A 55 -27.31 16.60 -21.98
C ARG A 55 -26.79 15.93 -23.24
N LYS A 56 -26.73 16.64 -24.38
CA LYS A 56 -26.16 16.07 -25.60
C LYS A 56 -24.71 15.67 -25.43
N ILE A 57 -23.91 16.47 -24.74
CA ILE A 57 -22.50 16.17 -24.48
C ILE A 57 -22.37 14.94 -23.56
N TYR A 58 -23.16 14.88 -22.48
CA TYR A 58 -23.22 13.71 -21.59
C TYR A 58 -23.70 12.44 -22.31
N ASP A 59 -24.71 12.55 -23.18
CA ASP A 59 -25.22 11.43 -23.97
C ASP A 59 -24.21 11.00 -25.05
N ILE A 60 -23.55 11.95 -25.74
CA ILE A 60 -22.46 11.67 -26.70
C ILE A 60 -21.28 10.97 -26.01
N PHE A 61 -20.90 11.39 -24.81
CA PHE A 61 -19.83 10.75 -24.05
C PHE A 61 -20.23 9.41 -23.47
N ARG A 62 -21.50 9.22 -23.08
CA ARG A 62 -22.03 7.93 -22.61
C ARG A 62 -22.03 6.89 -23.73
N ASP A 63 -22.24 7.28 -24.97
CA ASP A 63 -22.23 6.39 -26.13
C ASP A 63 -20.80 6.14 -26.68
N ILE A 64 -19.76 6.76 -26.10
CA ILE A 64 -18.35 6.55 -26.47
C ILE A 64 -17.69 5.44 -25.64
N ASP A 65 -18.24 5.06 -24.48
CA ASP A 65 -17.72 3.97 -23.64
C ASP A 65 -18.19 2.56 -24.04
N ASP A 66 -19.02 2.44 -25.09
CA ASP A 66 -19.48 1.14 -25.62
C ASP A 66 -18.88 0.82 -27.01
N ARG A 67 -17.68 1.30 -27.33
CA ARG A 67 -16.94 0.79 -28.51
C ARG A 67 -16.05 -0.36 -28.11
N GLU A 68 -16.61 -1.57 -28.26
CA GLU A 68 -15.92 -2.86 -28.47
C GLU A 68 -14.51 -2.90 -27.89
N GLU A 69 -14.43 -3.11 -26.58
CA GLU A 69 -13.23 -3.72 -26.05
C GLU A 69 -13.24 -5.15 -26.56
N ASP A 70 -12.50 -5.40 -27.65
CA ASP A 70 -12.36 -6.70 -28.32
C ASP A 70 -12.54 -7.85 -27.31
N ASP A 71 -13.64 -8.61 -27.44
CA ASP A 71 -13.99 -9.74 -26.54
C ASP A 71 -12.80 -10.72 -26.35
N ASN A 72 -11.90 -10.72 -27.32
CA ASN A 72 -10.65 -11.46 -27.31
C ASN A 72 -9.65 -10.97 -26.23
N ILE A 73 -9.41 -9.67 -26.12
CA ILE A 73 -8.45 -9.08 -25.17
C ILE A 73 -8.96 -9.23 -23.73
N GLN A 74 -10.25 -8.99 -23.48
CA GLN A 74 -10.86 -9.24 -22.17
C GLN A 74 -10.79 -10.72 -21.77
N SER A 75 -10.94 -11.65 -22.73
CA SER A 75 -10.77 -13.08 -22.47
C SER A 75 -9.32 -13.46 -22.11
N LEU A 76 -8.32 -12.80 -22.71
CA LEU A 76 -6.90 -13.01 -22.41
C LEU A 76 -6.53 -12.44 -21.03
N ILE A 77 -6.98 -11.23 -20.69
CA ILE A 77 -6.78 -10.63 -19.36
C ILE A 77 -7.50 -11.45 -18.28
N LYS A 78 -8.70 -11.98 -18.57
CA LYS A 78 -9.43 -12.90 -17.69
C LYS A 78 -8.66 -14.20 -17.49
N ARG A 79 -8.04 -14.77 -18.53
CA ARG A 79 -7.17 -15.96 -18.43
C ARG A 79 -5.93 -15.68 -17.59
N GLU A 80 -5.29 -14.53 -17.73
CA GLU A 80 -4.13 -14.16 -16.91
C GLU A 80 -4.48 -13.90 -15.44
N LYS A 81 -5.65 -13.34 -15.14
CA LYS A 81 -6.15 -13.19 -13.76
C LYS A 81 -6.48 -14.55 -13.13
N ASN A 82 -7.02 -15.47 -13.91
CA ASN A 82 -7.37 -16.82 -13.46
C ASN A 82 -6.15 -17.76 -13.29
N ASN A 83 -4.99 -17.40 -13.82
CA ASN A 83 -3.76 -18.19 -13.74
C ASN A 83 -2.79 -17.72 -12.65
N ARG A 84 -3.26 -16.91 -11.70
CA ARG A 84 -2.46 -16.48 -10.55
C ARG A 84 -2.56 -17.54 -9.46
N GLU A 85 -1.51 -18.33 -9.30
CA GLU A 85 -1.42 -19.31 -8.22
C GLU A 85 -1.71 -18.62 -6.86
N PRO A 86 -2.67 -19.12 -6.06
CA PRO A 86 -3.00 -18.52 -4.78
C PRO A 86 -1.84 -18.64 -3.80
N LYS A 87 -1.77 -17.74 -2.81
CA LYS A 87 -0.80 -17.89 -1.71
C LYS A 87 -1.20 -19.05 -0.81
N ILE A 88 -0.28 -19.98 -0.63
CA ILE A 88 -0.43 -21.13 0.26
C ILE A 88 0.17 -20.74 1.61
N TRP A 89 -0.65 -20.77 2.65
CA TRP A 89 -0.24 -20.43 4.01
C TRP A 89 -0.15 -21.69 4.86
N ASP A 90 0.84 -21.73 5.74
CA ASP A 90 0.90 -22.75 6.78
C ASP A 90 -0.19 -22.53 7.85
N GLN A 91 -0.31 -23.50 8.74
CA GLN A 91 -1.11 -23.40 9.94
C GLN A 91 -0.71 -22.17 10.77
N TRP A 92 -1.70 -21.62 11.46
CA TRP A 92 -1.43 -20.59 12.45
C TRP A 92 -0.63 -21.19 13.60
N GLY A 93 0.44 -20.51 13.99
CA GLY A 93 1.11 -20.78 15.25
C GLY A 93 0.22 -20.50 16.46
N ASN A 94 0.72 -20.87 17.63
CA ASN A 94 0.04 -20.63 18.89
C ASN A 94 -0.13 -19.12 19.16
N TRP A 95 -1.19 -18.78 19.89
CA TRP A 95 -1.34 -17.43 20.44
C TRP A 95 -0.24 -17.15 21.46
N SER A 96 0.28 -15.93 21.43
CA SER A 96 1.13 -15.40 22.50
C SER A 96 0.36 -15.33 23.81
N THR A 97 1.09 -15.18 24.91
CA THR A 97 0.51 -14.75 26.17
C THR A 97 -0.11 -13.36 26.03
N CYS A 98 -1.05 -13.03 26.91
CA CYS A 98 -1.65 -11.71 26.97
C CYS A 98 -0.54 -10.68 27.25
N SER A 99 -0.57 -9.54 26.55
CA SER A 99 0.42 -8.48 26.71
C SER A 99 0.42 -7.83 28.10
N VAL A 100 -0.61 -8.09 28.89
CA VAL A 100 -0.82 -7.56 30.25
C VAL A 100 -1.17 -8.69 31.20
N THR A 101 -0.92 -8.47 32.48
CA THR A 101 -1.28 -9.39 33.57
C THR A 101 -2.63 -9.04 34.21
N CYS A 102 -3.11 -7.80 34.09
CA CYS A 102 -4.43 -7.34 34.54
C CYS A 102 -5.08 -6.45 33.45
N GLY A 103 -6.41 -6.31 33.47
CA GLY A 103 -7.16 -5.47 32.56
C GLY A 103 -7.18 -5.99 31.12
N ILE A 104 -7.23 -5.07 30.15
CA ILE A 104 -7.39 -5.38 28.72
C ILE A 104 -6.03 -5.34 28.02
N GLY A 105 -5.67 -6.42 27.32
CA GLY A 105 -4.44 -6.54 26.55
C GLY A 105 -4.65 -7.11 25.15
N LYS A 106 -3.54 -7.53 24.54
CA LYS A 106 -3.52 -8.12 23.20
C LYS A 106 -2.76 -9.44 23.20
N ILE A 107 -3.23 -10.37 22.37
CA ILE A 107 -2.52 -11.59 22.00
C ILE A 107 -2.26 -11.58 20.49
N MET A 108 -1.17 -12.22 20.09
CA MET A 108 -0.70 -12.25 18.71
C MET A 108 -0.35 -13.68 18.30
N ARG A 109 -0.63 -14.05 17.06
CA ARG A 109 -0.09 -15.27 16.44
C ARG A 109 0.39 -15.00 15.02
N TRP A 110 1.22 -15.89 14.50
CA TRP A 110 1.84 -15.76 13.19
C TRP A 110 1.61 -17.00 12.34
N ARG A 111 1.67 -16.84 11.02
CA ARG A 111 1.79 -17.94 10.05
C ARG A 111 2.72 -17.54 8.92
N HIS A 112 3.33 -18.52 8.27
CA HIS A 112 4.23 -18.32 7.15
C HIS A 112 3.55 -18.63 5.83
N CYS A 113 3.95 -17.90 4.79
CA CYS A 113 3.60 -18.24 3.43
C CYS A 113 4.57 -19.32 2.96
N ILE A 114 4.05 -20.49 2.57
CA ILE A 114 4.84 -21.69 2.28
C ILE A 114 4.82 -22.10 0.80
N GLY A 115 3.99 -21.47 -0.03
CA GLY A 115 3.94 -21.78 -1.47
C GLY A 115 3.03 -20.89 -2.30
N GLY A 116 3.05 -21.09 -3.62
CA GLY A 116 2.40 -20.23 -4.59
C GLY A 116 3.07 -18.85 -4.66
N ARG A 117 2.28 -17.78 -4.66
CA ARG A 117 2.79 -16.39 -4.81
C ARG A 117 3.37 -15.77 -3.52
N CYS A 118 4.15 -16.53 -2.77
CA CYS A 118 4.83 -16.02 -1.57
C CYS A 118 6.08 -15.21 -1.95
N SER A 119 6.28 -14.07 -1.28
CA SER A 119 7.59 -13.43 -1.25
C SER A 119 8.52 -14.14 -0.27
N LEU A 120 9.85 -13.99 -0.45
CA LEU A 120 10.84 -14.58 0.46
C LEU A 120 10.59 -14.11 1.90
N GLY A 121 10.38 -15.06 2.82
CA GLY A 121 10.14 -14.78 4.23
C GLY A 121 8.77 -14.14 4.54
N GLU A 122 7.81 -14.20 3.62
CA GLU A 122 6.50 -13.61 3.85
C GLU A 122 5.77 -14.29 5.02
N LYS A 123 5.29 -13.46 5.96
CA LYS A 123 4.53 -13.88 7.14
C LYS A 123 3.33 -12.99 7.37
N LYS A 124 2.30 -13.54 8.02
CA LYS A 124 1.10 -12.79 8.41
C LYS A 124 0.88 -12.87 9.92
N ALA A 125 0.62 -11.73 10.54
CA ALA A 125 0.22 -11.64 11.94
C ALA A 125 -1.31 -11.63 12.06
N GLN A 126 -1.81 -12.17 13.16
CA GLN A 126 -3.17 -11.95 13.64
C GLN A 126 -3.12 -11.43 15.08
N LEU A 127 -3.87 -10.37 15.34
CA LEU A 127 -4.08 -9.81 16.68
C LEU A 127 -5.48 -10.13 17.19
N LYS A 128 -5.61 -10.31 18.50
CA LYS A 128 -6.89 -10.39 19.20
C LYS A 128 -6.76 -9.73 20.57
N THR A 129 -7.86 -9.18 21.08
CA THR A 129 -7.93 -8.66 22.45
C THR A 129 -8.02 -9.81 23.46
N CYS A 130 -7.31 -9.68 24.57
CA CYS A 130 -7.46 -10.54 25.75
C CYS A 130 -7.90 -9.69 26.95
N THR A 131 -8.63 -10.31 27.87
CA THR A 131 -9.10 -9.68 29.12
C THR A 131 -8.61 -10.53 30.29
N SER A 132 -7.86 -9.91 31.19
CA SER A 132 -7.43 -10.50 32.46
C SER A 132 -8.27 -9.97 33.62
N ALA A 133 -7.97 -10.41 34.84
CA ALA A 133 -8.56 -9.86 36.06
C ALA A 133 -8.42 -8.34 36.09
N ALA A 134 -9.36 -7.64 36.73
CA ALA A 134 -9.29 -6.20 36.89
C ALA A 134 -7.94 -5.79 37.49
N CYS A 135 -7.40 -4.68 36.99
CA CYS A 135 -6.42 -3.91 37.74
C CYS A 135 -7.19 -3.11 38.82
#